data_AF-A0A819ZTF1-F1
#
_entry.id   AF-A0A819ZTF1-F1
#
_cell.length_a   1.000
_cell.length_b   1.000
_cell.length_c   1.000
_cell.angle_alpha   90.00
_cell.angle_beta   90.00
_cell.angle_gamma   90.00
#
_symmetry.space_group_name_H-M   'P 1'
#
loop_
_entity.id
_entity.type
_entity.pdbx_description
1 polymer ?
#
loop_
_entity_poly.entity_id
_entity_poly.type
_entity_poly.pdbx_seq_one_letter_code
_entity_poly.pdbx_strand_id
1 'polypeptide(L)'
;MDSDNGKPILDKKSCLIEPDFKRKIFEYKHENPSIFAWEIRYRLFQEMKCKLEDVPSVSSILKVLKNLDSGEKSDSEYKNQNETSFTQKQIDVLEQIFNIKHYPDIFEREKLALELNISEPRIQAWFSNRRMEYRESEG
;
A
#
# COMPACT_ATOMS: atom_id res chain seq x y z
N MET A 1 -31.88 -21.08 30.64
CA MET A 1 -31.18 -20.01 31.38
C MET A 1 -29.92 -19.74 30.61
N ASP A 2 -30.10 -18.97 29.55
CA ASP A 2 -29.04 -18.46 28.71
C ASP A 2 -28.33 -17.36 29.49
N SER A 3 -27.02 -17.50 29.66
CA SER A 3 -26.16 -16.41 30.08
C SER A 3 -24.89 -16.53 29.27
N ASP A 4 -25.04 -16.06 28.04
CA ASP A 4 -24.05 -15.37 27.25
C ASP A 4 -23.17 -14.51 28.18
N ASN A 5 -21.91 -14.92 28.33
CA ASN A 5 -20.85 -14.08 28.89
C ASN A 5 -19.90 -13.73 27.75
N GLY A 6 -20.38 -12.86 26.86
CA GLY A 6 -19.71 -11.61 26.52
C GLY A 6 -18.19 -11.68 26.45
N LYS A 7 -17.69 -12.20 25.33
CA LYS A 7 -16.29 -12.02 24.90
C LYS A 7 -15.95 -10.52 24.95
N PRO A 8 -14.87 -10.09 25.61
CA PRO A 8 -14.52 -8.68 25.67
C PRO A 8 -14.28 -8.16 24.26
N ILE A 9 -15.06 -7.14 23.92
CA ILE A 9 -14.92 -6.29 22.75
C ILE A 9 -13.53 -5.67 22.85
N LEU A 10 -12.56 -6.22 22.10
CA LEU A 10 -11.24 -5.62 22.02
C LEU A 10 -11.35 -4.38 21.15
N ASP A 11 -11.55 -3.26 21.83
CA ASP A 11 -11.43 -1.92 21.32
C ASP A 11 -10.24 -1.78 20.37
N LYS A 12 -10.55 -1.36 19.14
CA LYS A 12 -9.76 -0.44 18.32
C LYS A 12 -8.25 -0.75 18.28
N LYS A 13 -7.86 -1.72 17.43
CA LYS A 13 -6.50 -1.74 16.84
C LYS A 13 -6.34 -0.60 15.81
N SER A 14 -6.57 0.64 16.24
CA SER A 14 -6.38 1.85 15.46
C SER A 14 -5.14 2.61 15.95
N CYS A 15 -4.08 2.48 15.14
CA CYS A 15 -3.23 3.58 14.72
C CYS A 15 -2.17 4.19 15.66
N LEU A 16 -1.63 3.48 16.64
CA LEU A 16 -0.37 3.89 17.26
C LEU A 16 0.61 2.73 17.22
N ILE A 17 1.56 2.80 16.28
CA ILE A 17 2.77 1.98 16.36
C ILE A 17 3.44 2.41 17.66
N GLU A 18 3.54 1.48 18.61
CA GLU A 18 4.14 1.73 19.93
C GLU A 18 5.49 2.44 19.75
N PRO A 19 5.82 3.44 20.58
CA PRO A 19 7.05 4.23 20.42
C PRO A 19 8.31 3.36 20.31
N ASP A 20 8.31 2.17 20.92
CA ASP A 20 9.40 1.20 20.85
C ASP A 20 9.54 0.56 19.46
N PHE A 21 8.43 0.19 18.80
CA PHE A 21 8.46 -0.29 17.42
C PHE A 21 8.98 0.80 16.48
N LYS A 22 8.54 2.05 16.66
CA LYS A 22 9.00 3.17 15.82
C LYS A 22 10.51 3.37 15.94
N ARG A 23 11.06 3.25 17.15
CA ARG A 23 12.50 3.35 17.43
C ARG A 23 13.29 2.25 16.72
N LYS A 24 12.83 1.00 16.83
CA LYS A 24 13.52 -0.13 16.17
C LYS A 24 13.40 -0.12 14.66
N ILE A 25 12.26 0.30 14.10
CA ILE A 25 12.12 0.53 12.65
C ILE A 25 13.19 1.52 12.15
N PHE A 26 13.42 2.61 12.92
CA PHE A 26 14.46 3.59 12.60
C PHE A 26 15.87 2.98 12.68
N GLU A 27 16.17 2.27 13.76
CA GLU A 27 17.47 1.63 13.99
C GLU A 27 17.83 0.68 12.84
N TYR A 28 16.93 -0.24 12.47
CA TYR A 28 17.18 -1.18 11.37
C TYR A 28 17.36 -0.48 10.03
N LYS A 29 16.59 0.59 9.78
CA LYS A 29 16.72 1.36 8.53
C LYS A 29 18.04 2.13 8.48
N HIS A 30 18.51 2.64 9.61
CA HIS A 30 19.78 3.35 9.73
C HIS A 30 20.97 2.40 9.55
N GLU A 31 20.93 1.22 10.17
CA GLU A 31 21.98 0.21 10.05
C GLU A 31 22.05 -0.44 8.67
N ASN A 32 20.90 -0.62 8.02
CA ASN A 32 20.82 -1.19 6.69
C ASN A 32 19.76 -0.45 5.85
N PRO A 33 20.15 0.57 5.07
CA PRO A 33 19.22 1.33 4.23
C PRO A 33 18.50 0.47 3.17
N SER A 34 19.05 -0.68 2.79
CA SER A 34 18.43 -1.62 1.83
C SER A 34 17.42 -2.58 2.49
N ILE A 35 17.28 -2.55 3.82
CA ILE A 35 16.37 -3.46 4.53
C ILE A 35 14.92 -3.21 4.10
N PHE A 36 14.24 -4.30 3.73
CA PHE A 36 12.85 -4.25 3.30
C PHE A 36 11.91 -4.18 4.52
N ALA A 37 10.70 -3.66 4.31
CA ALA A 37 9.70 -3.53 5.38
C ALA A 37 9.23 -4.90 5.95
N TRP A 38 9.24 -5.96 5.13
CA TRP A 38 8.97 -7.33 5.60
C TRP A 38 10.10 -7.86 6.49
N GLU A 39 11.34 -7.52 6.15
CA GLU A 39 12.54 -7.92 6.88
C GLU A 39 12.60 -7.19 8.23
N ILE A 40 12.29 -5.87 8.25
CA ILE A 40 12.07 -5.11 9.48
C ILE A 40 10.99 -5.78 10.35
N ARG A 41 9.85 -6.16 9.75
CA ARG A 41 8.78 -6.84 10.48
C ARG A 41 9.27 -8.14 11.12
N TYR A 42 10.04 -8.94 10.37
CA TYR A 42 10.59 -10.19 10.86
C TYR A 42 11.58 -9.98 12.00
N ARG A 43 12.45 -8.96 11.92
CA ARG A 43 13.39 -8.64 12.98
C ARG A 43 12.71 -8.13 14.25
N LEU A 44 11.69 -7.27 14.11
CA LEU A 44 10.86 -6.84 15.24
C LEU A 44 10.20 -8.04 15.94
N PHE A 45 9.71 -9.02 15.17
CA PHE A 45 9.17 -10.26 15.74
C PHE A 45 10.21 -11.05 16.54
N GLN A 46 11.44 -11.19 16.00
CA GLN A 46 12.51 -11.94 16.66
C GLN A 46 13.02 -11.24 17.93
N GLU A 47 13.21 -9.93 17.89
CA GLU A 47 13.83 -9.18 19.00
C GLU A 47 12.83 -8.84 20.12
N MET A 48 11.57 -8.53 19.80
CA MET A 48 10.63 -8.04 20.83
C MET A 48 9.90 -9.15 21.60
N LYS A 49 10.16 -10.44 21.30
CA LYS A 49 9.47 -11.58 21.93
C LYS A 49 7.94 -11.44 21.95
N CYS A 50 7.36 -10.74 20.98
CA CYS A 50 5.92 -10.55 20.83
C CYS A 50 5.34 -11.55 19.83
N LYS A 51 4.02 -11.76 19.84
CA LYS A 51 3.37 -12.58 18.81
C LYS A 51 3.33 -11.83 17.48
N LEU A 52 3.23 -12.55 16.36
CA LEU A 52 3.18 -11.96 15.02
C LEU A 52 1.98 -10.98 14.83
N GLU A 53 0.95 -11.12 15.65
CA GLU A 53 -0.25 -10.25 15.69
C GLU A 53 -0.05 -8.90 16.41
N ASP A 54 1.03 -8.78 17.18
CA ASP A 54 1.42 -7.57 17.91
C ASP A 54 2.40 -6.72 17.11
N VAL A 55 3.10 -7.33 16.14
CA VAL A 55 4.05 -6.64 15.26
C VAL A 55 3.29 -5.82 14.20
N PRO A 56 3.65 -4.55 13.96
CA PRO A 56 2.99 -3.73 12.95
C PRO A 56 3.01 -4.38 11.58
N SER A 57 1.93 -4.18 10.82
CA SER A 57 1.85 -4.65 9.43
C SER A 57 2.95 -3.99 8.58
N VAL A 58 3.29 -4.63 7.45
CA VAL A 58 4.24 -4.07 6.48
C VAL A 58 3.83 -2.66 6.03
N SER A 59 2.53 -2.43 5.85
CA SER A 59 1.98 -1.10 5.53
C SER A 59 2.18 -0.08 6.64
N SER A 60 2.03 -0.49 7.90
CA SER A 60 2.30 0.36 9.08
C SER A 60 3.79 0.71 9.19
N ILE A 61 4.68 -0.26 8.98
CA ILE A 61 6.14 -0.04 8.95
C ILE A 61 6.51 0.92 7.83
N LEU A 62 5.95 0.74 6.63
CA LEU A 62 6.20 1.61 5.49
C LEU A 62 5.74 3.05 5.76
N LYS A 63 4.61 3.24 6.45
CA LYS A 63 4.16 4.58 6.87
C LYS A 63 5.18 5.24 7.79
N VAL A 64 5.78 4.52 8.74
CA VAL A 64 6.85 5.07 9.60
C VAL A 64 8.07 5.46 8.77
N LEU A 65 8.53 4.58 7.89
CA LEU A 65 9.68 4.84 7.02
C LEU A 65 9.48 6.09 6.15
N LYS A 66 8.26 6.32 5.64
CA LYS A 66 7.90 7.51 4.85
C LYS A 66 7.94 8.80 5.68
N ASN A 67 7.61 8.76 6.97
CA ASN A 67 7.69 9.92 7.85
C ASN A 67 9.15 10.28 8.23
N LEU A 68 10.12 9.38 8.02
CA LEU A 68 11.54 9.62 8.31
C LEU A 68 12.26 10.38 7.18
N ASP A 69 11.79 10.25 5.94
CA ASP A 69 12.39 10.89 4.76
C ASP A 69 11.95 12.36 4.60
N SER A 70 11.02 12.84 5.46
CA SER A 70 10.49 14.22 5.41
C SER A 70 11.41 15.26 6.07
N GLY A 71 12.73 15.05 5.97
CA GLY A 71 13.74 16.07 6.23
C GLY A 71 14.08 16.80 4.92
N GLU A 72 13.36 17.90 4.66
CA GLU A 72 13.72 18.96 3.71
C GLU A 72 14.02 18.57 2.24
N LYS A 73 13.09 17.99 1.46
CA LYS A 73 13.03 18.20 -0.01
C LYS A 73 11.59 18.12 -0.57
N SER A 74 11.12 19.26 -1.08
CA SER A 74 10.06 19.49 -2.09
C SER A 74 8.98 18.40 -2.29
N ASP A 75 7.76 18.77 -1.88
CA ASP A 75 6.53 17.97 -1.75
C ASP A 75 5.88 17.34 -3.00
N SER A 76 6.47 17.39 -4.19
CA SER A 76 5.70 17.10 -5.44
C SER A 76 6.13 15.92 -6.31
N GLU A 77 7.32 15.33 -6.17
CA GLU A 77 7.81 14.39 -7.23
C GLU A 77 7.92 12.91 -6.82
N TYR A 78 7.89 12.57 -5.53
CA TYR A 78 8.07 11.16 -5.08
C TYR A 78 6.83 10.52 -4.44
N LYS A 79 5.68 11.22 -4.40
CA LYS A 79 4.45 10.70 -3.77
C LYS A 79 3.71 9.61 -4.57
N ASN A 80 4.01 9.41 -5.86
CA ASN A 80 3.16 8.59 -6.73
C ASN A 80 3.52 7.09 -6.83
N GLN A 81 4.62 6.62 -6.21
CA GLN A 81 5.06 5.23 -6.41
C GLN A 81 4.54 4.24 -5.37
N ASN A 82 3.86 4.69 -4.32
CA ASN A 82 3.44 3.84 -3.19
C ASN A 82 1.98 4.05 -2.75
N GLU A 83 1.16 4.68 -3.59
CA GLU A 83 -0.29 4.71 -3.37
C GLU A 83 -0.84 3.38 -3.89
N THR A 84 -1.28 2.50 -2.98
CA THR A 84 -1.92 1.20 -3.30
C THR A 84 -3.28 1.36 -3.99
N SER A 85 -3.65 2.59 -4.32
CA SER A 85 -4.91 3.00 -4.93
C SER A 85 -4.60 4.04 -6.01
N PHE A 86 -5.39 4.05 -7.08
CA PHE A 86 -5.33 5.10 -8.10
C PHE A 86 -6.09 6.33 -7.58
N THR A 87 -5.62 7.54 -7.91
CA THR A 87 -6.39 8.76 -7.64
C THR A 87 -7.65 8.78 -8.52
N GLN A 88 -8.69 9.51 -8.10
CA GLN A 88 -9.93 9.61 -8.88
C GLN A 88 -9.67 10.08 -10.32
N LYS A 89 -8.83 11.11 -10.50
CA LYS A 89 -8.45 11.61 -11.83
C LYS A 89 -7.81 10.53 -12.71
N GLN A 90 -6.95 9.67 -12.13
CA GLN A 90 -6.33 8.58 -12.86
C GLN A 90 -7.37 7.52 -13.26
N ILE A 91 -8.29 7.19 -12.35
CA ILE A 91 -9.41 6.27 -12.63
C ILE A 91 -10.26 6.81 -13.76
N ASP A 92 -10.66 8.08 -13.71
CA ASP A 92 -11.52 8.70 -14.71
C ASP A 92 -10.91 8.60 -16.12
N VAL A 93 -9.61 8.88 -16.26
CA VAL A 93 -8.91 8.75 -17.55
C VAL A 93 -8.84 7.28 -18.00
N LEU A 94 -8.52 6.36 -17.10
CA LEU A 94 -8.45 4.93 -17.42
C LEU A 94 -9.82 4.40 -17.85
N GLU A 95 -10.91 4.83 -17.21
CA GLU A 95 -12.28 4.48 -17.57
C GLU A 95 -12.71 5.08 -18.91
N GLN A 96 -12.34 6.33 -19.20
CA GLN A 96 -12.59 6.93 -20.52
C GLN A 96 -11.96 6.11 -21.63
N ILE A 97 -10.70 5.69 -21.46
CA ILE A 97 -10.03 4.83 -22.44
C ILE A 97 -10.71 3.46 -22.51
N PHE A 98 -11.10 2.88 -21.37
CA PHE A 98 -11.81 1.61 -21.33
C PHE A 98 -13.11 1.65 -22.14
N ASN A 99 -13.93 2.69 -21.97
CA ASN A 99 -15.18 2.87 -22.70
C ASN A 99 -15.00 2.98 -24.22
N ILE A 100 -13.82 3.41 -24.67
CA ILE A 100 -13.44 3.44 -26.09
C ILE A 100 -12.90 2.08 -26.54
N LYS A 101 -12.06 1.45 -25.71
CA LYS A 101 -11.38 0.17 -25.99
C LYS A 101 -11.01 -0.59 -24.71
N HIS A 102 -11.39 -1.86 -24.65
CA HIS A 102 -11.10 -2.72 -23.48
C HIS A 102 -9.67 -3.32 -23.49
N TYR A 103 -8.96 -3.26 -24.62
CA TYR A 103 -7.64 -3.88 -24.83
C TYR A 103 -6.66 -2.88 -25.46
N PRO A 104 -6.16 -1.89 -24.72
CA PRO A 104 -5.11 -1.00 -25.22
C PRO A 104 -3.80 -1.77 -25.45
N ASP A 105 -3.08 -1.44 -26.52
CA ASP A 105 -1.79 -2.05 -26.84
C ASP A 105 -0.65 -1.53 -25.93
N ILE A 106 0.57 -2.06 -26.12
CA ILE A 106 1.74 -1.69 -25.31
C ILE A 106 2.08 -0.20 -25.41
N PHE A 107 2.07 0.38 -26.60
CA PHE A 107 2.43 1.79 -26.82
C PHE A 107 1.41 2.73 -26.18
N GLU A 108 0.13 2.35 -26.25
CA GLU A 108 -0.95 3.11 -25.66
C GLU A 108 -0.89 3.09 -24.12
N ARG A 109 -0.53 1.94 -23.53
CA ARG A 109 -0.31 1.85 -22.08
C ARG A 109 0.93 2.59 -21.63
N GLU A 110 2.03 2.57 -22.39
CA GLU A 110 3.23 3.36 -22.11
C GLU A 110 2.95 4.87 -22.17
N LYS A 111 2.14 5.32 -23.14
CA LYS A 111 1.71 6.72 -23.21
C LYS A 111 0.92 7.13 -21.96
N LEU A 112 -0.03 6.30 -21.54
CA LEU A 112 -0.81 6.55 -20.32
C LEU A 112 0.07 6.50 -19.06
N ALA A 113 1.09 5.65 -19.05
CA ALA A 113 2.03 5.54 -17.94
C ALA A 113 2.75 6.88 -17.70
N LEU A 114 3.20 7.51 -18.78
CA LEU A 114 3.81 8.84 -18.74
C LEU A 114 2.81 9.93 -18.33
N GLU A 115 1.62 9.92 -18.93
CA GLU A 115 0.59 10.95 -18.71
C GLU A 115 0.04 10.95 -17.29
N LEU A 116 -0.18 9.77 -16.72
CA LEU A 116 -0.78 9.58 -15.39
C LEU A 116 0.25 9.42 -14.27
N ASN A 117 1.55 9.37 -14.62
CA ASN A 117 2.65 9.04 -13.71
C ASN A 117 2.39 7.71 -12.96
N ILE A 118 2.00 6.68 -13.72
CA ILE A 118 1.72 5.32 -13.24
C ILE A 118 2.63 4.37 -14.03
N SER A 119 3.15 3.31 -13.43
CA SER A 119 3.91 2.32 -14.20
C SER A 119 3.01 1.54 -15.17
N GLU A 120 3.52 1.22 -16.37
CA GLU A 120 2.80 0.42 -17.37
C GLU A 120 2.22 -0.89 -16.80
N PRO A 121 2.96 -1.65 -15.96
CA PRO A 121 2.42 -2.88 -15.36
C PRO A 121 1.21 -2.63 -14.46
N ARG A 122 1.13 -1.48 -13.77
CA ARG A 122 -0.03 -1.12 -12.95
C ARG A 122 -1.24 -0.78 -13.82
N ILE A 123 -1.02 -0.11 -14.95
CA ILE A 123 -2.08 0.15 -15.94
C ILE A 123 -2.58 -1.18 -16.52
N GLN A 124 -1.68 -2.08 -16.91
CA GLN A 124 -2.03 -3.41 -17.40
C GLN A 124 -2.88 -4.20 -16.38
N ALA A 125 -2.48 -4.19 -15.11
CA ALA A 125 -3.23 -4.83 -14.03
C ALA A 125 -4.62 -4.21 -13.86
N TRP A 126 -4.72 -2.87 -13.90
CA TRP A 126 -6.00 -2.18 -13.82
C TRP A 126 -6.94 -2.59 -14.96
N PHE A 127 -6.48 -2.55 -16.22
CA PHE A 127 -7.29 -2.98 -17.37
C PHE A 127 -7.69 -4.46 -17.28
N SER A 128 -6.82 -5.31 -16.71
CA SER A 128 -7.13 -6.73 -16.51
C SER A 128 -8.24 -6.93 -15.49
N ASN A 129 -8.16 -6.26 -14.34
CA ASN A 129 -9.20 -6.31 -13.31
C ASN A 129 -10.51 -5.71 -13.82
N ARG A 130 -10.45 -4.58 -14.53
CA ARG A 130 -11.64 -3.91 -15.06
C ARG A 130 -12.41 -4.78 -16.05
N ARG A 131 -11.72 -5.56 -16.88
CA ARG A 131 -12.35 -6.55 -17.76
C ARG A 131 -12.99 -7.71 -17.01
N MET A 132 -12.45 -8.12 -15.85
CA MET A 132 -13.06 -9.16 -15.02
C MET A 132 -14.40 -8.66 -14.50
N GLU A 133 -14.43 -7.47 -13.90
CA GLU A 133 -15.67 -6.84 -13.42
C GLU A 133 -16.71 -6.68 -14.52
N TYR A 134 -16.30 -6.23 -15.72
CA TYR A 134 -17.20 -6.07 -16.86
C TYR A 134 -17.85 -7.39 -17.31
N ARG A 135 -17.12 -8.50 -17.24
CA ARG A 135 -17.68 -9.82 -17.57
C ARG A 135 -18.65 -10.31 -16.51
N GLU A 136 -18.40 -9.99 -15.24
CA GLU A 136 -19.28 -10.36 -14.12
C GLU A 136 -20.56 -9.52 -14.07
N SER A 137 -20.56 -8.28 -14.60
CA SER A 137 -21.76 -7.45 -14.68
C SER A 137 -22.68 -7.78 -15.85
N GLU A 138 -22.16 -8.40 -16.90
CA GLU A 138 -22.90 -8.73 -18.14
C GLU A 138 -23.38 -10.21 -18.19
N GLY A 139 -23.07 -11.01 -17.16
CA GLY A 139 -23.44 -12.44 -17.06
C GLY A 139 -24.47 -12.70 -15.97
#